data_AF-A0A1H9MP76-F1
#
_entry.id   AF-A0A1H9MP76-F1
#
_cell.length_a   1.000
_cell.length_b   1.000
_cell.length_c   1.000
_cell.angle_alpha   90.00
_cell.angle_beta   90.00
_cell.angle_gamma   90.00
#
_symmetry.space_group_name_H-M   'P 1'
#
loop_
_entity.id
_entity.type
_entity.pdbx_description
1 polymer ?
#
loop_
_entity_poly.entity_id
_entity_poly.type
_entity_poly.pdbx_seq_one_letter_code
_entity_poly.pdbx_strand_id
1 'polypeptide(L)'
;MTSDTRLADCLRDHAAGGYPVTHVVESVCDCGGREFRVAVDDTEGWAERFCVACESITAIADSAEHWDDAEPGECECPCGGATFAAAVGFALHADGEVGWVSLGLRCLTDDTVGVYTDWKIDYLPSRHLLDRA
;
A
#
# COMPACT_ATOMS: atom_id res chain seq x y z
N MET A 1 1.77 -3.84 20.78
CA MET A 1 1.73 -3.85 19.30
C MET A 1 0.39 -3.24 18.92
N THR A 2 0.32 -1.92 18.86
CA THR A 2 -0.91 -1.19 18.53
C THR A 2 -1.04 -1.19 17.02
N SER A 3 -1.93 -2.05 16.50
CA SER A 3 -2.36 -1.98 15.11
C SER A 3 -2.93 -0.60 14.81
N ASP A 4 -2.52 -0.01 13.69
CA ASP A 4 -2.94 1.30 13.24
C ASP A 4 -4.41 1.28 12.78
N THR A 5 -5.30 1.41 13.76
CA THR A 5 -6.74 1.21 13.54
C THR A 5 -7.32 2.23 12.55
N ARG A 6 -6.84 3.48 12.60
CA ARG A 6 -7.31 4.55 11.69
C ARG A 6 -6.96 4.26 10.24
N LEU A 7 -5.73 3.79 10.00
CA LEU A 7 -5.29 3.45 8.65
C LEU A 7 -6.06 2.23 8.11
N ALA A 8 -6.24 1.21 8.95
CA ALA A 8 -6.99 0.02 8.59
C ALA A 8 -8.47 0.32 8.28
N ASP A 9 -9.10 1.22 9.05
CA ASP A 9 -10.49 1.62 8.81
C ASP A 9 -10.63 2.44 7.53
N CYS A 10 -9.70 3.36 7.27
CA CYS A 10 -9.65 4.12 6.01
C CYS A 10 -9.57 3.20 4.78
N LEU A 11 -8.75 2.14 4.84
CA LEU A 11 -8.66 1.14 3.78
C LEU A 11 -9.95 0.34 3.60
N ARG A 12 -10.63 -0.03 4.69
CA ARG A 12 -11.89 -0.77 4.64
C ARG A 12 -13.02 0.06 4.02
N ASP A 13 -13.04 1.36 4.29
CA ASP A 13 -14.07 2.27 3.78
C ASP A 13 -13.90 2.61 2.28
N HIS A 14 -12.69 2.48 1.72
CA HIS A 14 -12.39 2.86 0.32
C HIS A 14 -13.14 2.00 -0.71
N ALA A 15 -13.20 0.68 -0.48
CA ALA A 15 -13.95 -0.28 -1.32
C ALA A 15 -13.81 -0.07 -2.84
N ALA A 16 -12.57 0.04 -3.34
CA ALA A 16 -12.26 0.33 -4.73
C ALA A 16 -12.98 -0.60 -5.72
N GLY A 17 -13.53 -0.03 -6.79
CA GLY A 17 -14.31 -0.78 -7.79
C GLY A 17 -15.57 -1.47 -7.23
N GLY A 18 -16.01 -1.13 -6.02
CA GLY A 18 -17.09 -1.81 -5.29
C GLY A 18 -16.65 -3.07 -4.56
N TYR A 19 -15.35 -3.35 -4.46
CA TYR A 19 -14.80 -4.51 -3.77
C TYR A 19 -14.35 -4.12 -2.36
N PRO A 20 -15.04 -4.57 -1.30
CA PRO A 20 -14.66 -4.22 0.06
C PRO A 20 -13.32 -4.85 0.45
N VAL A 21 -12.44 -4.06 1.05
CA VAL A 21 -11.20 -4.56 1.63
C VAL A 21 -11.54 -5.43 2.84
N THR A 22 -11.11 -6.68 2.80
CA THR A 22 -11.37 -7.67 3.88
C THR A 22 -10.12 -8.06 4.64
N HIS A 23 -8.94 -7.78 4.07
CA HIS A 23 -7.65 -8.04 4.70
C HIS A 23 -6.79 -6.77 4.66
N VAL A 24 -6.08 -6.47 5.74
CA VAL A 24 -5.17 -5.32 5.82
C VAL A 24 -3.87 -5.79 6.45
N VAL A 25 -2.75 -5.48 5.79
CA VAL A 25 -1.40 -5.83 6.24
C VAL A 25 -0.58 -4.55 6.39
N GLU A 26 -0.04 -4.30 7.58
CA GLU A 26 0.88 -3.18 7.79
C GLU A 26 2.23 -3.46 7.14
N SER A 27 2.80 -2.46 6.48
CA SER A 27 4.15 -2.55 5.93
C SER A 27 5.18 -2.55 7.05
N VAL A 28 6.06 -3.55 7.05
CA VAL A 28 7.20 -3.65 7.96
C VAL A 28 8.42 -4.04 7.13
N CYS A 29 9.49 -3.26 7.22
CA CYS A 29 10.75 -3.59 6.57
C CYS A 29 11.40 -4.82 7.26
N ASP A 30 12.22 -5.57 6.55
CA ASP A 30 13.02 -6.68 7.11
C ASP A 30 13.92 -6.25 8.26
N CYS A 31 14.32 -4.97 8.30
CA CYS A 31 15.06 -4.38 9.42
C CYS A 31 14.20 -4.09 10.66
N GLY A 32 12.87 -4.27 10.56
CA GLY A 32 11.87 -3.93 11.57
C GLY A 32 11.32 -2.51 11.48
N GLY A 33 11.81 -1.70 10.54
CA GLY A 33 11.36 -0.32 10.31
C GLY A 33 9.91 -0.22 9.84
N ARG A 34 9.22 0.84 10.27
CA ARG A 34 7.79 1.09 10.00
C ARG A 34 7.51 2.49 9.44
N GLU A 35 8.57 3.23 9.15
CA GLU A 35 8.52 4.59 8.61
C GLU A 35 9.08 4.54 7.19
N PHE A 36 8.31 5.06 6.25
CA PHE A 36 8.61 4.95 4.83
C PHE A 36 8.43 6.28 4.12
N ARG A 37 9.30 6.56 3.13
CA ARG A 37 8.88 7.36 1.97
C ARG A 37 8.23 6.41 0.98
N VAL A 38 7.27 6.88 0.21
CA VAL A 38 6.50 6.05 -0.72
C VAL A 38 6.45 6.76 -2.05
N ALA A 39 6.62 6.02 -3.14
CA ALA A 39 6.41 6.53 -4.48
C ALA A 39 5.33 5.69 -5.16
N VAL A 40 4.45 6.35 -5.92
CA VAL A 40 3.32 5.71 -6.60
C VAL A 40 3.21 6.21 -8.03
N ASP A 41 2.77 5.34 -8.93
CA ASP A 41 2.17 5.69 -10.21
C ASP A 41 0.72 5.19 -10.15
N ASP A 42 -0.22 6.12 -9.98
CA ASP A 42 -1.64 5.80 -9.89
C ASP A 42 -2.27 5.46 -11.25
N THR A 43 -1.57 5.75 -12.35
CA THR A 43 -2.03 5.45 -13.71
C THR A 43 -1.67 4.02 -14.09
N GLU A 44 -0.43 3.61 -13.82
CA GLU A 44 0.07 2.27 -14.17
C GLU A 44 -0.09 1.24 -13.04
N GLY A 45 -0.63 1.64 -11.88
CA GLY A 45 -0.84 0.73 -10.74
C GLY A 45 0.46 0.32 -10.06
N TRP A 46 1.42 1.25 -9.97
CA TRP A 46 2.71 1.01 -9.33
C TRP A 46 2.80 1.64 -7.95
N ALA A 47 3.44 0.95 -7.01
CA ALA A 47 3.85 1.53 -5.74
C ALA A 47 5.12 0.88 -5.18
N GLU A 48 5.96 1.67 -4.54
CA GLU A 48 7.12 1.20 -3.79
C GLU A 48 7.33 2.01 -2.50
N ARG A 49 7.98 1.36 -1.53
CA ARG A 49 8.33 1.95 -0.23
C ARG A 49 9.83 1.98 -0.01
N PHE A 50 10.30 3.08 0.53
CA PHE A 50 11.68 3.33 0.93
C PHE A 50 11.74 3.35 2.45
N CYS A 51 12.39 2.37 3.07
CA CYS A 51 12.53 2.36 4.53
C CYS A 51 13.42 3.51 4.99
N VAL A 52 12.93 4.37 5.88
CA VAL A 52 13.73 5.49 6.42
C VAL A 52 14.90 4.99 7.27
N ALA A 53 14.78 3.81 7.89
CA ALA A 53 15.79 3.28 8.81
C ALA A 53 16.99 2.62 8.11
N CYS A 54 16.76 1.87 7.03
CA CYS A 54 17.82 1.12 6.33
C CYS A 54 17.94 1.44 4.84
N GLU A 55 17.13 2.38 4.34
CA GLU A 55 17.15 2.89 2.96
C GLU A 55 16.87 1.83 1.88
N SER A 56 16.42 0.63 2.27
CA SER A 56 15.97 -0.39 1.33
C SER A 56 14.69 0.03 0.62
N ILE A 57 14.61 -0.34 -0.65
CA ILE A 57 13.45 -0.12 -1.52
C ILE A 57 12.73 -1.46 -1.67
N THR A 58 11.41 -1.44 -1.58
CA THR A 58 10.59 -2.64 -1.76
C THR A 58 9.33 -2.25 -2.53
N ALA A 59 9.11 -2.90 -3.65
CA ALA A 59 7.86 -2.83 -4.40
C ALA A 59 6.70 -3.40 -3.55
N ILE A 60 5.53 -2.81 -3.67
CA ILE A 60 4.32 -3.24 -2.94
C ILE A 60 3.51 -4.19 -3.82
N ALA A 61 3.07 -5.31 -3.24
CA ALA A 61 2.41 -6.41 -3.93
C ALA A 61 3.22 -6.89 -5.15
N ASP A 62 2.61 -6.82 -6.33
CA ASP A 62 3.15 -7.20 -7.63
C ASP A 62 3.53 -6.00 -8.49
N SER A 63 3.54 -4.78 -7.94
CA SER A 63 3.81 -3.57 -8.72
C SER A 63 5.08 -3.73 -9.56
N ALA A 64 6.11 -4.40 -9.00
CA ALA A 64 7.36 -4.81 -9.65
C ALA A 64 7.25 -5.32 -11.10
N GLU A 65 6.15 -5.98 -11.48
CA GLU A 65 5.96 -6.53 -12.82
C GLU A 65 5.53 -5.50 -13.87
N HIS A 66 5.20 -4.27 -13.47
CA HIS A 66 4.75 -3.16 -14.32
C HIS A 66 5.83 -2.07 -14.54
N TRP A 67 7.12 -2.39 -14.31
CA TRP A 67 8.22 -1.43 -14.25
C TRP A 67 8.51 -0.65 -15.54
N ASP A 68 8.32 -1.26 -16.71
CA ASP A 68 8.82 -0.68 -17.98
C ASP A 68 8.13 0.64 -18.38
N ASP A 69 6.91 0.90 -17.88
CA ASP A 69 6.10 2.07 -18.23
C ASP A 69 5.78 3.00 -17.02
N ALA A 70 6.20 2.66 -15.80
CA ALA A 70 5.86 3.43 -14.60
C ALA A 70 6.81 4.63 -14.38
N GLU A 71 6.24 5.80 -14.07
CA GLU A 71 6.96 7.02 -13.66
C GLU A 71 6.55 7.44 -12.24
N PRO A 72 6.95 6.69 -11.19
CA PRO A 72 6.44 6.89 -9.85
C PRO A 72 6.87 8.22 -9.23
N GLY A 73 5.89 8.96 -8.70
CA GLY A 73 6.10 10.19 -7.95
C GLY A 73 6.15 9.95 -6.45
N GLU A 74 7.09 10.60 -5.74
CA GLU A 74 7.12 10.56 -4.27
C GLU A 74 5.86 11.19 -3.68
N CYS A 75 5.22 10.46 -2.78
CA CYS A 75 4.03 10.90 -2.06
C CYS A 75 4.37 12.03 -1.07
N GLU A 76 3.54 13.05 -1.05
CA GLU A 76 3.57 14.11 -0.05
C GLU A 76 2.17 14.26 0.57
N CYS A 77 2.12 14.47 1.88
CA CYS A 77 0.90 14.85 2.58
C CYS A 77 0.63 16.35 2.33
N PRO A 78 -0.64 16.81 2.26
CA PRO A 78 -0.94 18.24 2.15
C PRO A 78 -0.33 19.15 3.24
N CYS A 79 0.10 18.58 4.37
CA CYS A 79 0.85 19.31 5.40
C CYS A 79 2.34 19.55 5.05
N GLY A 80 2.85 18.98 3.96
CA GLY A 80 4.25 18.97 3.53
C GLY A 80 5.09 17.81 4.10
N GLY A 81 4.47 16.84 4.78
CA GLY A 81 5.15 15.65 5.31
C GLY A 81 5.36 14.58 4.23
N ALA A 82 6.56 14.01 4.15
CA ALA A 82 6.93 12.97 3.18
C ALA A 82 7.23 11.59 3.80
N THR A 83 6.98 11.43 5.11
CA THR A 83 7.19 10.15 5.83
C THR A 83 5.86 9.61 6.34
N PHE A 84 5.65 8.32 6.12
CA PHE A 84 4.38 7.65 6.37
C PHE A 84 4.57 6.33 7.11
N ALA A 85 3.55 5.95 7.88
CA ALA A 85 3.24 4.53 8.09
C ALA A 85 2.39 4.05 6.90
N ALA A 86 2.68 2.86 6.39
CA ALA A 86 1.99 2.28 5.24
C ALA A 86 1.28 0.98 5.60
N ALA A 87 0.16 0.72 4.92
CA ALA A 87 -0.55 -0.55 4.98
C ALA A 87 -1.21 -0.84 3.64
N VAL A 88 -1.33 -2.12 3.33
CA VAL A 88 -1.97 -2.61 2.10
C VAL A 88 -3.29 -3.28 2.45
N GLY A 89 -4.36 -2.80 1.85
CA GLY A 89 -5.68 -3.40 1.87
C GLY A 89 -5.86 -4.34 0.68
N PHE A 90 -6.40 -5.52 0.93
CA PHE A 90 -6.74 -6.50 -0.09
C PHE A 90 -8.23 -6.78 -0.09
N ALA A 91 -8.85 -6.68 -1.26
CA ALA A 91 -10.18 -7.20 -1.50
C ALA A 91 -10.05 -8.61 -2.08
N LEU A 92 -10.60 -9.59 -1.35
CA LEU A 92 -10.51 -11.00 -1.71
C LEU A 92 -11.78 -11.48 -2.39
N HIS A 93 -11.63 -12.34 -3.38
CA HIS A 93 -12.71 -13.15 -3.92
C HIS A 93 -13.09 -14.27 -2.94
N ALA A 94 -14.20 -14.96 -3.22
CA ALA A 94 -14.72 -16.01 -2.35
C ALA A 94 -13.77 -17.22 -2.20
N ASP A 95 -12.88 -17.43 -3.18
CA ASP A 95 -11.83 -18.44 -3.15
C ASP A 95 -10.56 -17.96 -2.41
N GLY A 96 -10.55 -16.72 -1.90
CA GLY A 96 -9.42 -16.11 -1.20
C GLY A 96 -8.34 -15.55 -2.10
N GLU A 97 -8.50 -15.56 -3.43
CA GLU A 97 -7.61 -14.87 -4.35
C GLU A 97 -7.81 -13.35 -4.24
N VAL A 98 -6.75 -12.58 -4.50
CA VAL A 98 -6.79 -11.12 -4.49
C VAL A 98 -7.44 -10.64 -5.78
N GLY A 99 -8.48 -9.82 -5.66
CA GLY A 99 -9.10 -9.12 -6.79
C GLY A 99 -8.75 -7.63 -6.84
N TRP A 100 -8.32 -7.05 -5.72
CA TRP A 100 -7.95 -5.64 -5.63
C TRP A 100 -6.92 -5.39 -4.55
N VAL A 101 -6.00 -4.46 -4.82
CA VAL A 101 -4.98 -3.95 -3.89
C VAL A 101 -5.21 -2.46 -3.68
N SER A 102 -5.16 -1.99 -2.42
CA SER A 102 -5.25 -0.57 -2.08
C SER A 102 -4.13 -0.18 -1.12
N LEU A 103 -3.38 0.88 -1.44
CA LEU A 103 -2.29 1.38 -0.61
C LEU A 103 -2.75 2.54 0.26
N GLY A 104 -2.77 2.32 1.56
CA GLY A 104 -3.10 3.32 2.56
C GLY A 104 -1.84 3.88 3.19
N LEU A 105 -1.79 5.20 3.35
CA LEU A 105 -0.73 5.90 4.08
C LEU A 105 -1.31 6.70 5.24
N ARG A 106 -0.60 6.69 6.38
CA ARG A 106 -0.77 7.67 7.46
C ARG A 106 0.47 8.55 7.54
N CYS A 107 0.29 9.86 7.39
CA CYS A 107 1.37 10.82 7.57
C CYS A 107 1.85 10.81 9.03
N LEU A 108 3.16 10.70 9.22
CA LEU A 108 3.75 10.72 10.57
C LEU A 108 3.91 12.13 11.14
N THR A 109 3.61 13.17 10.35
CA THR A 109 3.67 14.57 10.77
C THR A 109 2.35 15.05 11.39
N ASP A 110 1.21 14.76 10.76
CA ASP A 110 -0.11 15.30 11.15
C ASP A 110 -1.19 14.23 11.37
N ASP A 111 -0.84 12.94 11.28
CA ASP A 111 -1.76 11.80 11.41
C ASP A 111 -2.90 11.76 10.38
N THR A 112 -2.79 12.50 9.27
CA THR A 112 -3.72 12.40 8.14
C THR A 112 -3.59 11.02 7.51
N VAL A 113 -4.74 10.37 7.24
CA VAL A 113 -4.83 9.06 6.58
C VAL A 113 -5.49 9.19 5.21
N GLY A 114 -5.04 8.41 4.24
CA GLY A 114 -5.66 8.36 2.93
C GLY A 114 -5.21 7.13 2.13
N VAL A 115 -5.99 6.79 1.11
CA VAL A 115 -5.60 5.82 0.08
C VAL A 115 -4.97 6.61 -1.07
N TYR A 116 -3.73 6.23 -1.42
CA TYR A 116 -2.91 6.97 -2.39
C TYR A 116 -2.94 6.35 -3.78
N THR A 117 -3.16 5.04 -3.87
CA THR A 117 -3.36 4.34 -5.13
C THR A 117 -4.07 3.02 -4.85
N ASP A 118 -4.72 2.48 -5.87
CA ASP A 118 -5.32 1.16 -5.87
C ASP A 118 -5.32 0.59 -7.29
N TRP A 119 -5.26 -0.73 -7.39
CA TRP A 119 -5.30 -1.40 -8.69
C TRP A 119 -5.97 -2.76 -8.58
N LYS A 120 -6.55 -3.16 -9.71
CA LYS A 120 -7.22 -4.45 -9.85
C LYS A 120 -6.18 -5.52 -10.16
N ILE A 121 -6.38 -6.70 -9.58
CA ILE A 121 -5.63 -7.92 -9.92
C ILE A 121 -6.51 -8.78 -10.82
N ASP A 122 -6.00 -9.13 -12.01
CA ASP A 122 -6.76 -9.87 -13.03
C ASP A 122 -6.10 -11.20 -13.47
N TYR A 123 -5.08 -11.64 -12.73
CA TYR A 123 -4.41 -12.92 -12.94
C TYR A 123 -4.54 -13.85 -11.72
N LEU A 124 -4.20 -15.11 -11.95
CA LEU A 124 -4.15 -16.16 -10.93
C LEU A 124 -2.88 -17.01 -11.10
N PRO A 125 -2.28 -17.52 -10.01
CA PRO A 125 -2.67 -17.33 -8.61
C PRO A 125 -2.16 -16.00 -8.01
N SER A 126 -2.94 -15.35 -7.14
CA SER A 126 -2.62 -14.03 -6.57
C SER A 126 -2.55 -13.98 -5.03
N ARG A 127 -2.81 -15.09 -4.32
CA ARG A 127 -2.70 -15.12 -2.84
C ARG A 127 -1.34 -14.73 -2.27
N HIS A 128 -0.26 -14.91 -3.02
CA HIS A 128 1.10 -14.61 -2.56
C HIS A 128 1.34 -13.10 -2.33
N LEU A 129 0.46 -12.23 -2.85
CA LEU A 129 0.52 -10.78 -2.64
C LEU A 129 0.26 -10.39 -1.18
N LEU A 130 -0.43 -11.23 -0.41
CA LEU A 130 -0.71 -10.97 1.01
C LEU A 130 0.56 -10.87 1.87
N ASP A 131 1.68 -11.41 1.38
CA ASP A 131 2.99 -11.38 2.06
C ASP A 131 3.87 -10.21 1.58
N ARG A 132 3.32 -9.29 0.75
CA ARG A 132 4.07 -8.23 0.05
C ARG A 132 3.54 -6.83 0.36
N ALA A 133 3.48 -6.49 1.64
CA ALA A 133 3.12 -5.13 2.11
C ALA A 133 4.34 -4.23 2.35
#